data_AF-A0A4V2A6B8-F1
#
_entry.id   AF-A0A4V2A6B8-F1
#
_cell.length_a   1.000
_cell.length_b   1.000
_cell.length_c   1.000
_cell.angle_alpha   90.00
_cell.angle_beta   90.00
_cell.angle_gamma   90.00
#
_symmetry.space_group_name_H-M   'P 1'
#
loop_
_entity.id
_entity.type
_entity.pdbx_description
1 polymer ?
#
loop_
_entity_poly.entity_id
_entity_poly.type
_entity_poly.pdbx_seq_one_letter_code
_entity_poly.pdbx_strand_id
1 'polypeptide(L)'
;MSEQVLFTEGELKSSGVHWFADVIIPLALPRNYTWSVPDQFLEQVQPGVRVEVNLGKNKKYAGIVKKVHQQEPAAFTPKEILNVLDVEPVVFEEQLSLWQWMANYYMCTEGEVMAAALPAHFKLSSETVLVYNEEFGDDFSDLDHDEFIIAEALLLKKELKITEVQQLLDSHNVYPLINKMINQKVCFVWEALKQTYVPKKETYILLETVYEDEDKLADLLNNWSRAPKQMELLLAYLHISRTEGEVTKPALL
;
A
#
# COMPACT_ATOMS: atom_id res chain seq x y z
N MET A 1 -5.20 -54.17 25.06
CA MET A 1 -4.53 -52.86 25.17
C MET A 1 -4.58 -52.19 23.82
N SER A 2 -5.52 -51.25 23.64
CA SER A 2 -5.50 -50.28 22.55
C SER A 2 -6.18 -49.04 23.11
N GLU A 3 -5.39 -48.01 23.38
CA GLU A 3 -5.79 -46.78 24.04
C GLU A 3 -6.85 -46.04 23.21
N GLN A 4 -7.99 -45.75 23.83
CA GLN A 4 -8.92 -44.73 23.35
C GLN A 4 -8.31 -43.36 23.63
N VAL A 5 -8.00 -42.62 22.58
CA VAL A 5 -7.60 -41.22 22.67
C VAL A 5 -8.82 -40.42 23.13
N LEU A 6 -8.86 -40.06 24.42
CA LEU A 6 -9.99 -39.40 25.10
C LEU A 6 -9.89 -37.87 25.12
N PHE A 7 -8.84 -37.27 24.55
CA PHE A 7 -8.61 -35.82 24.59
C PHE A 7 -8.25 -35.28 23.21
N THR A 8 -9.10 -34.42 22.69
CA THR A 8 -8.78 -33.45 21.64
C THR A 8 -8.31 -32.16 22.32
N GLU A 9 -7.18 -31.61 21.88
CA GLU A 9 -6.74 -30.26 22.23
C GLU A 9 -7.77 -29.25 21.68
N GLY A 10 -8.78 -28.93 22.50
CA GLY A 10 -9.62 -27.77 22.29
C GLY A 10 -8.88 -26.56 22.82
N GLU A 11 -8.52 -25.63 21.95
CA GLU A 11 -8.11 -24.29 22.37
C GLU A 11 -9.21 -23.71 23.27
N LEU A 12 -8.84 -23.41 24.52
CA LEU A 12 -9.67 -22.67 25.44
C LEU A 12 -9.89 -21.28 24.83
N LYS A 13 -10.99 -21.08 24.09
CA LYS A 13 -11.47 -19.73 23.76
C LYS A 13 -11.75 -19.04 25.10
N SER A 14 -10.86 -18.14 25.49
CA SER A 14 -11.08 -17.28 26.65
C SER A 14 -12.44 -16.63 26.50
N SER A 15 -13.33 -16.84 27.45
CA SER A 15 -14.65 -16.22 27.54
C SER A 15 -14.56 -14.73 27.90
N GLY A 16 -13.56 -14.03 27.37
CA GLY A 16 -13.33 -12.60 27.52
C GLY A 16 -14.11 -11.83 26.46
N VAL A 17 -14.48 -10.60 26.78
CA VAL A 17 -15.05 -9.67 25.80
C VAL A 17 -13.94 -9.28 24.83
N HIS A 18 -14.02 -9.77 23.59
CA HIS A 18 -13.07 -9.41 22.55
C HIS A 18 -13.48 -8.09 21.89
N TRP A 19 -12.52 -7.18 21.79
CA TRP A 19 -12.70 -5.90 21.13
C TRP A 19 -11.99 -5.88 19.79
N PHE A 20 -12.60 -5.16 18.86
CA PHE A 20 -12.16 -5.00 17.49
C PHE A 20 -12.23 -3.53 17.10
N ALA A 21 -11.38 -3.13 16.15
CA ALA A 21 -11.36 -1.79 15.60
C ALA A 21 -11.42 -1.85 14.08
N ASP A 22 -12.34 -1.08 13.50
CA ASP A 22 -12.32 -0.76 12.08
C ASP A 22 -11.30 0.37 11.87
N VAL A 23 -10.27 0.12 11.06
CA VAL A 23 -9.17 1.07 10.85
C VAL A 23 -9.14 1.49 9.38
N ILE A 24 -9.11 2.80 9.16
CA ILE A 24 -8.88 3.41 7.85
C ILE A 24 -7.37 3.44 7.64
N ILE A 25 -6.90 2.93 6.51
CA ILE A 25 -5.50 2.98 6.10
C ILE A 25 -5.36 3.75 4.80
N PRO A 26 -4.24 4.43 4.53
CA PRO A 26 -4.08 5.34 3.39
C PRO A 26 -3.89 4.60 2.05
N LEU A 27 -4.85 3.73 1.70
CA LEU A 27 -4.89 2.90 0.50
C LEU A 27 -6.31 2.86 -0.08
N ALA A 28 -6.41 2.64 -1.40
CA ALA A 28 -7.68 2.48 -2.11
C ALA A 28 -8.32 1.09 -1.86
N LEU A 29 -8.85 0.89 -0.65
CA LEU A 29 -9.51 -0.35 -0.24
C LEU A 29 -11.05 -0.19 -0.26
N PRO A 30 -11.78 -1.15 -0.86
CA PRO A 30 -13.23 -1.03 -1.04
C PRO A 30 -14.02 -1.06 0.28
N ARG A 31 -13.42 -1.59 1.36
CA ARG A 31 -13.95 -1.56 2.72
C ARG A 31 -12.82 -1.35 3.71
N ASN A 32 -13.13 -0.71 4.83
CA ASN A 32 -12.21 -0.68 5.97
C ASN A 32 -12.04 -2.09 6.51
N TYR A 33 -10.84 -2.38 7.00
CA TYR A 33 -10.50 -3.66 7.58
C TYR A 33 -10.67 -3.59 9.10
N THR A 34 -10.92 -4.75 9.69
CA THR A 34 -11.10 -4.90 11.13
C THR A 34 -9.89 -5.62 11.72
N TRP A 35 -9.34 -5.07 12.80
CA TRP A 35 -8.26 -5.66 13.59
C TRP A 35 -8.76 -5.97 14.99
N SER A 36 -8.18 -6.98 15.65
CA SER A 36 -8.41 -7.22 17.07
C SER A 36 -7.62 -6.21 17.89
N VAL A 37 -8.20 -5.80 19.01
CA VAL A 37 -7.59 -4.88 19.98
C VAL A 37 -7.02 -5.72 21.12
N PRO A 38 -5.69 -5.83 21.25
CA PRO A 38 -5.06 -6.47 22.40
C PRO A 38 -5.44 -5.79 23.72
N ASP A 39 -5.54 -6.57 24.80
CA ASP A 39 -5.98 -6.09 26.12
C ASP A 39 -5.17 -4.89 26.62
N GLN A 40 -3.86 -4.88 26.36
CA GLN A 40 -2.95 -3.80 26.75
C GLN A 40 -3.26 -2.44 26.08
N PHE A 41 -4.02 -2.44 24.98
CA PHE A 41 -4.36 -1.24 24.22
C PHE A 41 -5.82 -0.82 24.37
N LEU A 42 -6.64 -1.53 25.13
CA LEU A 42 -8.07 -1.27 25.27
C LEU A 42 -8.40 0.16 25.74
N GLU A 43 -7.59 0.72 26.65
CA GLU A 43 -7.81 2.08 27.16
C GLU A 43 -7.30 3.17 26.19
N GLN A 44 -6.45 2.81 25.24
CA GLN A 44 -5.80 3.75 24.32
C GLN A 44 -6.48 3.79 22.94
N VAL A 45 -7.11 2.68 22.53
CA VAL A 45 -7.76 2.56 21.23
C VAL A 45 -9.15 3.18 21.29
N GLN A 46 -9.28 4.33 20.65
CA GLN A 46 -10.53 5.06 20.48
C GLN A 46 -10.63 5.66 19.07
N PRO A 47 -11.83 6.02 18.59
CA PRO A 47 -11.98 6.68 17.29
C PRO A 47 -11.06 7.90 17.16
N GLY A 48 -10.43 8.04 16.00
CA GLY A 48 -9.53 9.15 15.67
C GLY A 48 -8.07 8.97 16.06
N VAL A 49 -7.74 7.96 16.87
CA VAL A 49 -6.36 7.63 17.25
C VAL A 49 -5.66 6.88 16.13
N ARG A 50 -4.36 7.14 15.94
CA ARG A 50 -3.55 6.34 15.01
C ARG A 50 -3.05 5.05 15.65
N VAL A 51 -3.06 3.99 14.86
CA VAL A 51 -2.58 2.67 15.23
C VAL A 51 -1.67 2.09 14.15
N GLU A 52 -0.67 1.31 14.54
CA GLU A 52 0.15 0.52 13.62
C GLU A 52 -0.55 -0.82 13.35
N VAL A 53 -0.80 -1.11 12.08
CA VAL A 53 -1.43 -2.37 11.64
C VAL A 53 -0.64 -3.02 10.51
N ASN A 54 -0.73 -4.34 10.39
CA ASN A 54 -0.14 -5.09 9.27
C ASN A 54 -1.20 -5.48 8.25
N LEU A 55 -1.01 -5.07 6.99
CA LEU A 55 -1.79 -5.52 5.84
C LEU A 55 -0.89 -6.30 4.88
N GLY A 56 -1.26 -7.54 4.56
CA GLY A 56 -0.43 -8.45 3.76
C GLY A 56 0.58 -9.22 4.60
N LYS A 57 1.70 -9.65 4.01
CA LYS A 57 2.71 -10.44 4.76
C LYS A 57 3.55 -9.55 5.69
N ASN A 58 4.16 -8.49 5.15
CA ASN A 58 5.20 -7.73 5.87
C ASN A 58 5.01 -6.21 5.82
N LYS A 59 3.84 -5.68 5.42
CA LYS A 59 3.67 -4.22 5.28
C LYS A 59 2.91 -3.65 6.47
N LYS A 60 3.58 -2.73 7.18
CA LYS A 60 3.00 -2.01 8.30
C LYS A 60 2.54 -0.62 7.86
N TYR A 61 1.38 -0.21 8.35
CA TYR A 61 0.76 1.08 8.04
C TYR A 61 0.32 1.76 9.33
N ALA A 62 0.51 3.08 9.40
CA ALA A 62 -0.25 3.93 10.31
C ALA A 62 -1.67 4.10 9.75
N GLY A 63 -2.66 3.63 10.49
CA GLY A 63 -4.08 3.79 10.20
C GLY A 63 -4.79 4.62 11.26
N ILE A 64 -5.99 5.12 10.97
CA ILE A 64 -6.87 5.82 11.91
C ILE A 64 -8.01 4.89 12.34
N VAL A 65 -8.20 4.74 13.64
CA VAL A 65 -9.34 4.01 14.19
C VAL A 65 -10.62 4.77 13.84
N LYS A 66 -11.52 4.16 13.06
CA LYS A 66 -12.83 4.73 12.74
C LYS A 66 -13.86 4.38 13.81
N LYS A 67 -13.85 3.13 14.27
CA LYS A 67 -14.85 2.60 15.19
C LYS A 67 -14.26 1.46 16.01
N VAL A 68 -14.65 1.38 17.27
CA VAL A 68 -14.34 0.27 18.17
C VAL A 68 -15.63 -0.50 18.48
N HIS A 69 -15.60 -1.83 18.44
CA HIS A 69 -16.78 -2.69 18.63
C HIS A 69 -16.41 -4.09 19.12
N GLN A 70 -17.41 -4.89 19.50
CA GLN A 70 -17.24 -6.29 19.95
C GLN A 70 -17.70 -7.32 18.90
N GLN A 71 -18.10 -6.87 17.71
CA GLN A 71 -18.55 -7.74 16.64
C GLN A 71 -17.36 -8.37 15.91
N GLU A 72 -17.14 -9.68 16.08
CA GLU A 72 -16.11 -10.42 15.36
C GLU A 72 -16.46 -10.54 13.86
N PRO A 73 -15.51 -10.30 12.93
CA PRO A 73 -15.73 -10.50 11.52
C PRO A 73 -15.97 -11.98 11.18
N ALA A 74 -17.11 -12.30 10.55
CA ALA A 74 -17.42 -13.68 10.16
C ALA A 74 -16.57 -14.19 8.96
N ALA A 75 -15.99 -13.28 8.18
CA ALA A 75 -15.36 -13.60 6.91
C ALA A 75 -13.85 -13.90 7.00
N PHE A 76 -13.19 -13.52 8.09
CA PHE A 76 -11.75 -13.69 8.27
C PHE A 76 -11.36 -13.57 9.75
N THR A 77 -10.21 -14.14 10.11
CA THR A 77 -9.62 -13.93 11.43
C THR A 77 -8.87 -12.58 11.45
N PRO A 78 -9.30 -11.59 12.25
CA PRO A 78 -8.64 -10.31 12.32
C PRO A 78 -7.25 -10.45 12.95
N LYS A 79 -6.27 -9.75 12.38
CA LYS A 79 -4.94 -9.60 12.99
C LYS A 79 -5.01 -8.61 14.14
N GLU A 80 -4.05 -8.68 15.04
CA GLU A 80 -3.92 -7.72 16.14
C GLU A 80 -3.40 -6.36 15.65
N ILE A 81 -3.86 -5.30 16.33
CA ILE A 81 -3.20 -4.00 16.33
C ILE A 81 -1.79 -4.18 16.92
N LEU A 82 -0.78 -3.71 16.20
CA LEU A 82 0.62 -3.88 16.60
C LEU A 82 1.04 -2.85 17.65
N ASN A 83 0.56 -1.61 17.52
CA ASN A 83 0.89 -0.53 18.43
C ASN A 83 -0.14 0.61 18.35
N VAL A 84 -0.22 1.44 19.40
CA VAL A 84 -0.93 2.72 19.39
C VAL A 84 0.09 3.84 19.23
N LEU A 85 -0.13 4.73 18.26
CA LEU A 85 0.87 5.72 17.83
C LEU A 85 0.69 7.09 18.49
N ASP A 86 -0.53 7.42 18.93
CA ASP A 86 -0.84 8.67 19.62
C ASP A 86 -1.69 8.40 20.86
N VAL A 87 -1.48 9.22 21.89
CA VAL A 87 -2.25 9.17 23.14
C VAL A 87 -3.64 9.82 22.95
N GLU A 88 -3.72 10.83 22.08
CA GLU A 88 -4.95 11.58 21.81
C GLU A 88 -5.39 11.41 20.34
N PRO A 89 -6.70 11.54 20.04
CA PRO A 89 -7.19 11.50 18.68
C PRO A 89 -6.59 12.61 17.83
N VAL A 90 -6.06 12.25 16.66
CA VAL A 90 -5.54 13.22 15.68
C VAL A 90 -6.60 13.61 14.63
N VAL A 91 -7.69 12.84 14.56
CA VAL A 91 -8.87 13.10 13.72
C VAL A 91 -10.12 13.00 14.60
N PHE A 92 -10.97 14.01 14.58
CA PHE A 92 -12.20 14.04 15.38
C PHE A 92 -13.40 13.43 14.64
N GLU A 93 -14.48 13.17 15.38
CA GLU A 93 -15.68 12.49 14.87
C GLU A 93 -16.33 13.23 13.68
N GLU A 94 -16.35 14.57 13.70
CA GLU A 94 -16.87 15.38 12.60
C GLU A 94 -16.02 15.23 11.34
N GLN A 95 -14.69 15.10 11.49
CA GLN A 95 -13.78 14.88 10.36
C GLN A 95 -13.94 13.47 9.79
N LEU A 96 -14.08 12.44 10.62
CA LEU A 96 -14.41 11.08 10.18
C LEU A 96 -15.74 11.05 9.42
N SER A 97 -16.74 11.77 9.91
CA SER A 97 -18.05 11.90 9.26
C SER A 97 -17.92 12.59 7.90
N LEU A 98 -17.11 13.65 7.82
CA LEU A 98 -16.79 14.34 6.57
C LEU A 98 -16.07 13.41 5.59
N TRP A 99 -15.10 12.61 6.05
CA TRP A 99 -14.38 11.67 5.19
C TRP A 99 -15.31 10.61 4.61
N GLN A 100 -16.20 10.06 5.44
CA GLN A 100 -17.23 9.13 4.98
C GLN A 100 -18.15 9.78 3.94
N TRP A 101 -18.57 11.03 4.16
CA TRP A 101 -19.36 11.77 3.16
C TRP A 101 -18.60 11.97 1.86
N MET A 102 -17.32 12.40 1.91
CA MET A 102 -16.47 12.60 0.74
C MET A 102 -16.28 11.30 -0.05
N ALA A 103 -15.94 10.20 0.63
CA ALA A 103 -15.76 8.89 0.02
C ALA A 103 -17.01 8.46 -0.74
N ASN A 104 -18.19 8.58 -0.12
CA ASN A 104 -19.46 8.25 -0.74
C ASN A 104 -19.82 9.19 -1.91
N TYR A 105 -19.64 10.50 -1.73
CA TYR A 105 -20.05 11.50 -2.72
C TYR A 105 -19.16 11.49 -3.97
N TYR A 106 -17.84 11.36 -3.78
CA TYR A 106 -16.85 11.36 -4.86
C TYR A 106 -16.49 9.95 -5.35
N MET A 107 -17.18 8.91 -4.88
CA MET A 107 -16.97 7.52 -5.28
C MET A 107 -15.52 7.05 -5.11
N CYS A 108 -14.88 7.48 -4.03
CA CYS A 108 -13.54 7.06 -3.63
C CYS A 108 -13.58 6.34 -2.27
N THR A 109 -12.44 5.85 -1.79
CA THR A 109 -12.38 5.18 -0.48
C THR A 109 -12.02 6.16 0.63
N GLU A 110 -12.41 5.85 1.87
CA GLU A 110 -11.99 6.64 3.04
C GLU A 110 -10.46 6.66 3.20
N GLY A 111 -9.78 5.60 2.75
CA GLY A 111 -8.32 5.55 2.71
C GLY A 111 -7.69 6.54 1.72
N GLU A 112 -8.31 6.76 0.56
CA GLU A 112 -7.89 7.80 -0.38
C GLU A 112 -8.12 9.20 0.19
N VAL A 113 -9.25 9.41 0.86
CA VAL A 113 -9.54 10.67 1.56
C VAL A 113 -8.50 10.92 2.67
N MET A 114 -8.20 9.91 3.49
CA MET A 114 -7.15 9.98 4.53
C MET A 114 -5.79 10.33 3.93
N ALA A 115 -5.42 9.69 2.81
CA ALA A 115 -4.14 9.92 2.15
C ALA A 115 -3.97 11.37 1.68
N ALA A 116 -5.07 12.01 1.25
CA ALA A 116 -5.09 13.41 0.84
C ALA A 116 -5.24 14.39 2.01
N ALA A 117 -5.96 14.02 3.07
CA ALA A 117 -6.27 14.90 4.19
C ALA A 117 -5.13 15.02 5.20
N LEU A 118 -4.35 13.95 5.42
CA LEU A 118 -3.30 13.94 6.43
C LEU A 118 -1.93 14.36 5.87
N PRO A 119 -1.12 15.13 6.64
CA PRO A 119 0.28 15.39 6.31
C PRO A 119 1.11 14.11 6.20
N ALA A 120 2.23 14.16 5.46
CA ALA A 120 3.11 13.02 5.19
C ALA A 120 3.52 12.23 6.44
N HIS A 121 3.93 12.95 7.50
CA HIS A 121 4.39 12.37 8.76
C HIS A 121 3.26 11.76 9.61
N PHE A 122 1.99 12.01 9.25
CA PHE A 122 0.87 11.31 9.87
C PHE A 122 0.56 9.96 9.20
N LYS A 123 1.03 9.75 7.96
CA LYS A 123 0.76 8.58 7.10
C LYS A 123 1.95 7.62 7.01
N LEU A 124 2.79 7.58 8.04
CA LEU A 124 4.02 6.80 8.03
C LEU A 124 3.73 5.29 7.85
N SER A 125 4.58 4.63 7.07
CA SER A 125 4.54 3.19 6.81
C SER A 125 5.93 2.59 6.99
N SER A 126 6.03 1.27 7.07
CA SER A 126 7.35 0.61 7.09
C SER A 126 8.20 0.91 5.84
N GLU A 127 7.57 1.33 4.73
CA GLU A 127 8.25 1.68 3.48
C GLU A 127 8.64 3.17 3.41
N THR A 128 8.25 3.97 4.39
CA THR A 128 8.57 5.40 4.42
C THR A 128 10.06 5.63 4.60
N VAL A 129 10.60 6.52 3.77
CA VAL A 129 12.00 6.94 3.78
C VAL A 129 12.09 8.32 4.41
N LEU A 130 12.92 8.42 5.45
CA LEU A 130 13.34 9.68 6.07
C LEU A 130 14.61 10.14 5.38
N VAL A 131 14.68 11.42 5.04
CA VAL A 131 15.86 12.04 4.43
C VAL A 131 16.37 13.13 5.35
N TYR A 132 17.68 13.15 5.53
CA TYR A 132 18.36 14.13 6.38
C TYR A 132 18.21 15.55 5.83
N ASN A 133 17.95 16.51 6.71
CA ASN A 133 17.95 17.92 6.35
C ASN A 133 19.37 18.48 6.39
N GLU A 134 19.99 18.70 5.23
CA GLU A 134 21.34 19.27 5.17
C GLU A 134 21.44 20.68 5.76
N GLU A 135 20.33 21.42 5.84
CA GLU A 135 20.28 22.74 6.48
C GLU A 135 20.31 22.66 8.01
N PHE A 136 20.03 21.49 8.60
CA PHE A 136 20.07 21.31 10.06
C PHE A 136 21.50 21.42 10.59
N GLY A 137 22.50 21.02 9.80
CA GLY A 137 23.91 21.03 10.20
C GLY A 137 24.27 19.90 11.16
N ASP A 138 25.51 19.87 11.58
CA ASP A 138 26.14 18.79 12.36
C ASP A 138 26.16 19.03 13.87
N ASP A 139 25.48 20.08 14.35
CA ASP A 139 25.33 20.32 15.79
C ASP A 139 24.11 19.58 16.34
N PHE A 140 24.39 18.49 17.06
CA PHE A 140 23.38 17.64 17.70
C PHE A 140 23.28 17.87 19.21
N SER A 141 23.81 18.98 19.72
CA SER A 141 23.88 19.24 21.17
C SER A 141 22.49 19.31 21.85
N ASP A 142 21.46 19.70 21.10
CA ASP A 142 20.09 19.85 21.58
C ASP A 142 19.25 18.55 21.47
N LEU A 143 19.84 17.48 20.92
CA LEU A 143 19.16 16.20 20.70
C LEU A 143 19.32 15.28 21.92
N ASP A 144 18.27 14.50 22.23
CA ASP A 144 18.38 13.43 23.21
C ASP A 144 19.19 12.23 22.65
N HIS A 145 19.41 11.20 23.49
CA HIS A 145 20.25 10.06 23.12
C HIS A 145 19.75 9.32 21.87
N ASP A 146 18.43 9.09 21.79
CA ASP A 146 17.83 8.34 20.70
C ASP A 146 17.78 9.21 19.43
N GLU A 147 17.46 10.50 19.57
CA GLU A 147 17.52 11.48 18.48
C GLU A 147 18.92 11.59 17.89
N PHE A 148 19.96 11.62 18.75
CA PHE A 148 21.36 11.70 18.33
C PHE A 148 21.76 10.50 17.47
N ILE A 149 21.44 9.27 17.90
CA ILE A 149 21.76 8.05 17.15
C ILE A 149 21.14 8.09 15.75
N ILE A 150 19.88 8.51 15.65
CA ILE A 150 19.18 8.59 14.36
C ILE A 150 19.76 9.71 13.50
N ALA A 151 20.04 10.88 14.09
CA ALA A 151 20.60 12.03 13.39
C ALA A 151 22.00 11.73 12.82
N GLU A 152 22.86 11.06 13.58
CA GLU A 152 24.17 10.61 13.12
C GLU A 152 24.05 9.60 11.97
N ALA A 153 23.18 8.60 12.12
CA ALA A 153 22.92 7.62 11.08
C ALA A 153 22.37 8.26 9.79
N LEU A 154 21.47 9.24 9.93
CA LEU A 154 20.91 10.03 8.83
C LEU A 154 21.97 10.92 8.16
N LEU A 155 22.86 11.54 8.93
CA LEU A 155 23.96 12.34 8.40
C LEU A 155 24.89 11.50 7.50
N LEU A 156 25.18 10.26 7.91
CA LEU A 156 26.05 9.34 7.19
C LEU A 156 25.38 8.72 5.96
N LYS A 157 24.16 8.18 6.11
CA LYS A 157 23.45 7.47 5.03
C LYS A 157 22.62 8.37 4.12
N LYS A 158 22.35 9.62 4.52
CA LYS A 158 21.45 10.60 3.89
C LYS A 158 19.97 10.23 3.90
N GLU A 159 19.65 8.94 3.85
CA GLU A 159 18.31 8.40 3.95
C GLU A 159 18.24 7.16 4.85
N LEU A 160 17.11 6.98 5.53
CA LEU A 160 16.81 5.79 6.34
C LEU A 160 15.34 5.40 6.19
N LYS A 161 15.06 4.09 6.12
CA LYS A 161 13.69 3.59 6.27
C LYS A 161 13.30 3.50 7.74
N ILE A 162 12.00 3.60 8.03
CA ILE A 162 11.48 3.42 9.40
C ILE A 162 11.90 2.06 10.00
N THR A 163 11.96 1.01 9.19
CA THR A 163 12.43 -0.30 9.66
C THR A 163 13.88 -0.30 10.11
N GLU A 164 14.74 0.52 9.48
CA GLU A 164 16.14 0.66 9.90
C GLU A 164 16.22 1.47 11.21
N VAL A 165 15.38 2.50 11.36
CA VAL A 165 15.29 3.27 12.62
C VAL A 165 14.85 2.38 13.79
N GLN A 166 13.85 1.51 13.56
CA GLN A 166 13.42 0.52 14.56
C GLN A 166 14.54 -0.44 14.97
N GLN A 167 15.40 -0.84 14.02
CA GLN A 167 16.54 -1.71 14.28
C GLN A 167 17.68 -1.00 15.01
N LEU A 168 17.88 0.30 14.77
CA LEU A 168 18.93 1.07 15.44
C LEU A 168 18.64 1.31 16.93
N LEU A 169 17.36 1.45 17.29
CA LEU A 169 16.93 1.75 18.66
C LEU A 169 16.44 0.52 19.43
N ASP A 170 16.42 -0.67 18.78
CA ASP A 170 15.79 -1.89 19.31
C ASP A 170 14.37 -1.66 19.86
N SER A 171 13.63 -0.71 19.26
CA SER A 171 12.32 -0.25 19.74
C SER A 171 11.29 -0.23 18.62
N HIS A 172 10.08 -0.70 18.91
CA HIS A 172 8.96 -0.67 17.96
C HIS A 172 8.24 0.69 17.93
N ASN A 173 8.35 1.49 19.00
CA ASN A 173 7.63 2.77 19.12
C ASN A 173 8.52 3.96 18.74
N VAL A 174 8.92 4.04 17.47
CA VAL A 174 9.81 5.11 16.96
C VAL A 174 9.04 6.29 16.35
N TYR A 175 7.73 6.16 16.15
CA TYR A 175 6.93 7.16 15.45
C TYR A 175 6.86 8.52 16.19
N PRO A 176 6.67 8.58 17.52
CA PRO A 176 6.68 9.86 18.24
C PRO A 176 8.03 10.58 18.11
N LEU A 177 9.12 9.82 18.18
CA LEU A 177 10.49 10.32 18.03
C LEU A 177 10.73 10.87 16.63
N ILE A 178 10.34 10.12 15.59
CA ILE A 178 10.42 10.58 14.20
C ILE A 178 9.62 11.86 14.00
N ASN A 179 8.40 11.95 14.55
CA ASN A 179 7.58 13.16 14.50
C ASN A 179 8.28 14.36 15.19
N LYS A 180 8.92 14.13 16.35
CA LYS A 180 9.70 15.15 17.05
C LYS A 180 10.87 15.65 16.19
N MET A 181 11.64 14.74 15.60
CA MET A 181 12.76 15.07 14.70
C MET A 181 12.32 15.83 13.45
N ILE A 182 11.16 15.48 12.86
CA ILE A 182 10.58 16.20 11.72
C ILE A 182 10.18 17.62 12.14
N ASN A 183 9.57 17.79 13.32
CA ASN A 183 9.19 19.10 13.85
C ASN A 183 10.40 19.98 14.19
N GLN A 184 11.49 19.38 14.66
CA GLN A 184 12.78 20.04 14.86
C GLN A 184 13.55 20.29 13.55
N LYS A 185 13.02 19.82 12.41
CA LYS A 185 13.63 19.91 11.07
C LYS A 185 14.97 19.18 10.94
N VAL A 186 15.21 18.13 11.73
CA VAL A 186 16.39 17.25 11.58
C VAL A 186 16.29 16.44 10.29
N CYS A 187 15.08 16.01 9.94
CA CYS A 187 14.80 15.20 8.76
C CYS A 187 13.41 15.51 8.19
N PHE A 188 13.18 15.08 6.96
CA PHE A 188 11.88 15.16 6.29
C PHE A 188 11.48 13.81 5.70
N VAL A 189 10.17 13.62 5.55
CA VAL A 189 9.62 12.43 4.89
C VAL A 189 9.77 12.61 3.38
N TRP A 190 10.47 11.68 2.73
CA TRP A 190 10.56 11.66 1.27
C TRP A 190 9.27 11.11 0.68
N GLU A 191 8.41 12.00 0.21
CA GLU A 191 7.29 11.64 -0.66
C GLU A 191 7.80 11.56 -2.11
N ALA A 192 8.32 10.40 -2.50
CA ALA A 192 8.43 10.10 -3.92
C ALA A 192 7.01 10.08 -4.49
N LEU A 193 6.67 11.01 -5.38
CA LEU A 193 5.67 10.78 -6.42
C LEU A 193 6.19 9.65 -7.33
N LYS A 194 6.18 8.43 -6.81
CA LYS A 194 6.43 7.23 -7.61
C LYS A 194 5.22 7.15 -8.53
N GLN A 195 5.40 7.55 -9.79
CA GLN A 195 4.45 7.21 -10.84
C GLN A 195 4.41 5.67 -10.89
N THR A 196 3.47 5.06 -10.17
CA THR A 196 3.20 3.62 -10.19
C THR A 196 2.63 3.18 -11.54
N TYR A 197 2.33 4.13 -12.41
CA TYR A 197 1.99 3.87 -13.80
C TYR A 197 3.23 3.46 -14.60
N VAL A 198 3.45 2.16 -14.66
CA VAL A 198 4.30 1.56 -15.69
C VAL A 198 3.37 1.27 -16.88
N PRO A 199 3.43 2.05 -17.99
CA PRO A 199 2.57 1.81 -19.13
C PRO A 199 2.77 0.38 -19.63
N LYS A 200 1.69 -0.40 -19.73
CA LYS A 200 1.72 -1.69 -20.41
C LYS A 200 1.98 -1.41 -21.89
N LYS A 201 3.17 -1.75 -22.35
CA LYS A 201 3.53 -1.66 -23.77
C LYS A 201 3.17 -2.98 -24.42
N GLU A 202 2.41 -2.91 -25.51
CA GLU A 202 2.05 -4.05 -26.34
C GLU A 202 2.55 -3.78 -27.75
N THR A 203 3.16 -4.79 -28.38
CA THR A 203 3.68 -4.65 -29.75
C THR A 203 2.56 -4.93 -30.74
N TYR A 204 2.19 -3.91 -31.49
CA TYR A 204 1.27 -4.03 -32.60
C TYR A 204 2.02 -4.23 -33.90
N ILE A 205 1.42 -5.02 -34.78
CA ILE A 205 1.88 -5.21 -36.15
C ILE A 205 0.95 -4.39 -37.03
N LEU A 206 1.54 -3.60 -37.92
CA LEU A 206 0.83 -2.81 -38.91
C LEU A 206 1.31 -3.23 -40.29
N LEU A 207 0.37 -3.37 -41.21
CA LEU A 207 0.67 -3.54 -42.62
C LEU A 207 1.15 -2.20 -43.19
N GLU A 208 2.11 -2.23 -44.09
CA GLU A 208 2.56 -1.03 -44.78
C GLU A 208 1.41 -0.39 -45.56
N THR A 209 1.30 0.94 -45.50
CA THR A 209 0.16 1.71 -46.04
C THR A 209 -0.09 1.48 -47.53
N VAL A 210 0.95 1.09 -48.27
CA VAL A 210 0.89 0.75 -49.69
C VAL A 210 -0.03 -0.44 -49.99
N TYR A 211 -0.26 -1.32 -49.01
CA TYR A 211 -1.11 -2.52 -49.15
C TYR A 211 -2.53 -2.34 -48.58
N GLU A 212 -2.92 -1.11 -48.21
CA GLU A 212 -4.34 -0.75 -48.03
C GLU A 212 -5.07 -0.74 -49.39
N ASP A 213 -4.32 -0.54 -50.48
CA ASP A 213 -4.79 -0.64 -51.85
C ASP A 213 -5.03 -2.11 -52.23
N GLU A 214 -6.30 -2.44 -52.50
CA GLU A 214 -6.74 -3.81 -52.82
C GLU A 214 -6.03 -4.40 -54.04
N ASP A 215 -5.68 -3.58 -55.04
CA ASP A 215 -5.00 -4.06 -56.26
C ASP A 215 -3.57 -4.51 -55.93
N LYS A 216 -2.85 -3.72 -55.11
CA LYS A 216 -1.49 -4.05 -54.67
C LYS A 216 -1.45 -5.21 -53.69
N LEU A 217 -2.47 -5.34 -52.85
CA LEU A 217 -2.62 -6.48 -51.95
C LEU A 217 -2.91 -7.76 -52.74
N ALA A 218 -3.78 -7.69 -53.75
CA ALA A 218 -4.06 -8.82 -54.64
C ALA A 218 -2.82 -9.25 -55.42
N ASP A 219 -2.04 -8.29 -55.94
CA ASP A 219 -0.76 -8.57 -56.59
C ASP A 219 0.25 -9.23 -55.65
N LEU A 220 0.30 -8.79 -54.38
CA LEU A 220 1.15 -9.40 -53.36
C LEU A 220 0.74 -10.86 -53.09
N LEU A 221 -0.56 -11.12 -52.95
CA LEU A 221 -1.10 -12.45 -52.71
C LEU A 221 -0.87 -13.40 -53.90
N ASN A 222 -1.02 -12.90 -55.13
CA ASN A 222 -0.91 -13.70 -56.34
C ASN A 222 0.54 -14.03 -56.74
N ASN A 223 1.50 -13.16 -56.39
CA ASN A 223 2.90 -13.33 -56.79
C ASN A 223 3.77 -14.08 -55.75
N TRP A 224 3.22 -14.46 -54.60
CA TRP A 224 3.97 -15.09 -53.50
C TRP A 224 4.11 -16.61 -53.67
N SER A 225 4.94 -17.05 -54.62
CA SER A 225 5.02 -18.47 -55.01
C SER A 225 5.92 -19.37 -54.14
N ARG A 226 6.77 -18.81 -53.26
CA ARG A 226 7.82 -19.57 -52.54
C ARG A 226 7.84 -19.43 -51.01
N ALA A 227 6.81 -18.86 -50.39
CA ALA A 227 6.79 -18.64 -48.94
C ALA A 227 5.42 -18.91 -48.28
N PRO A 228 5.01 -20.19 -48.17
CA PRO A 228 3.68 -20.57 -47.65
C PRO A 228 3.42 -20.09 -46.22
N LYS A 229 4.44 -20.11 -45.35
CA LYS A 229 4.32 -19.63 -43.96
C LYS A 229 4.09 -18.12 -43.86
N GLN A 230 4.63 -17.34 -44.80
CA GLN A 230 4.43 -15.89 -44.80
C GLN A 230 3.03 -15.52 -45.33
N MET A 231 2.51 -16.31 -46.28
CA MET A 231 1.14 -16.19 -46.77
C MET A 231 0.12 -16.49 -45.66
N GLU A 232 0.30 -17.59 -44.92
CA GLU A 232 -0.53 -17.94 -43.77
C GLU A 232 -0.56 -16.82 -42.73
N LEU A 233 0.61 -16.23 -42.44
CA LEU A 233 0.74 -15.10 -41.51
C LEU A 233 -0.01 -13.85 -42.01
N LEU A 234 0.08 -13.53 -43.30
CA LEU A 234 -0.65 -12.39 -43.87
C LEU A 234 -2.17 -12.61 -43.84
N LEU A 235 -2.64 -13.83 -44.12
CA LEU A 235 -4.07 -14.16 -44.02
C LEU A 235 -4.58 -14.09 -42.58
N ALA A 236 -3.80 -14.59 -41.62
CA ALA A 236 -4.11 -14.44 -40.20
C ALA A 236 -4.14 -12.97 -39.77
N TYR A 237 -3.20 -12.14 -40.25
CA TYR A 237 -3.19 -10.71 -40.02
C TYR A 237 -4.46 -10.02 -40.55
N LEU A 238 -4.83 -10.28 -41.81
CA LEU A 238 -6.02 -9.68 -42.43
C LEU A 238 -7.32 -10.11 -41.74
N HIS A 239 -7.36 -11.35 -41.23
CA HIS A 239 -8.50 -11.84 -40.46
C HIS A 239 -8.64 -11.08 -39.14
N ILE A 240 -7.58 -11.05 -38.31
CA ILE A 240 -7.57 -10.40 -36.99
C ILE A 240 -7.84 -8.89 -37.14
N SER A 241 -7.21 -8.25 -38.13
CA SER A 241 -7.42 -6.82 -38.39
C SER A 241 -8.88 -6.50 -38.74
N ARG A 242 -9.59 -7.40 -39.44
CA ARG A 242 -11.00 -7.19 -39.80
C ARG A 242 -11.97 -7.52 -38.66
N THR A 243 -11.64 -8.44 -37.76
CA THR A 243 -12.51 -8.86 -36.65
C THR A 243 -12.31 -8.06 -35.37
N GLU A 244 -11.07 -7.77 -35.02
CA GLU A 244 -10.67 -7.16 -33.73
C GLU A 244 -10.09 -5.75 -33.91
N GLY A 245 -9.80 -5.33 -35.15
CA GLY A 245 -9.28 -4.00 -35.49
C GLY A 245 -7.76 -3.92 -35.37
N GLU A 246 -7.23 -4.11 -34.16
CA GLU A 246 -5.79 -4.01 -33.89
C GLU A 246 -5.11 -5.39 -33.85
N VAL A 247 -3.99 -5.55 -34.54
CA VAL A 247 -3.25 -6.83 -34.57
C VAL A 247 -2.08 -6.79 -33.58
N THR A 248 -2.20 -7.51 -32.47
CA THR A 248 -1.10 -7.68 -31.53
C THR A 248 -0.15 -8.79 -31.98
N LYS A 249 1.15 -8.65 -31.72
CA LYS A 249 2.15 -9.69 -32.05
C LYS A 249 1.81 -11.07 -31.44
N PRO A 250 1.29 -11.18 -30.20
CA PRO A 250 0.86 -12.47 -29.64
C PRO A 250 -0.39 -13.06 -30.29
N ALA A 251 -1.29 -12.25 -30.85
CA ALA A 251 -2.47 -12.76 -31.56
C ALA A 251 -2.10 -13.33 -32.94
N LEU A 252 -1.00 -12.86 -33.53
CA LEU A 252 -0.56 -13.25 -34.87
C LEU A 252 0.40 -14.45 -34.90
N LEU A 253 1.09 -14.74 -33.79
CA LEU A 253 2.11 -15.80 -33.66
C LEU A 253 1.57 -17.02 -32.90
#